data_AF-K2DIC4-F1
#
_entry.id   AF-K2DIC4-F1
#
_cell.length_a   1.000
_cell.length_b   1.000
_cell.length_c   1.000
_cell.angle_alpha   90.00
_cell.angle_beta   90.00
_cell.angle_gamma   90.00
#
_symmetry.space_group_name_H-M   'P 1'
#
loop_
_entity.id
_entity.type
_entity.pdbx_description
1 polymer ?
#
loop_
_entity_poly.entity_id
_entity_poly.type
_entity_poly.pdbx_seq_one_letter_code
_entity_poly.pdbx_strand_id
1 'polypeptide(L)'
;MLFSKIGIQYCPETNKSVKQYSSGEIAEKVRKTARSGEEIVILSPIILNKEIKANQLLPNLEKSGFNSLRVNGVQMNLLALKKYKFEPKKKYDVEIVIETIKDIKKQKVVEGVEKALDLSNGSVVVLNLKTGDEDLYTTYPFCPESGKTFEPIEPRSFSFNSPHGACTRCTGLGYTLNVDSSLIIPNPRLTLAEGAIQPWTRIVGNQTYYQKLLKVVSEKQKFDINKPVKDLSKKVMDLVLYGTDGQTYELDNKTVRFEGVIPNLTQRHAETDSEYVRKEIEQYMRESICPVCEGKRLKQDSLSVRIDDYSISDIVEM
;
A
#
# COMPACT_ATOMS: atom_id res chain seq x y z
N MET A 1 -13.50 21.24 -9.05
CA MET A 1 -12.78 20.19 -9.80
C MET A 1 -13.80 19.16 -10.31
N LEU A 2 -13.72 18.75 -11.58
CA LEU A 2 -14.73 17.91 -12.24
C LEU A 2 -14.71 16.44 -11.75
N PHE A 3 -13.54 15.81 -11.79
CA PHE A 3 -13.33 14.42 -11.35
C PHE A 3 -13.76 14.16 -9.91
N SER A 4 -13.62 15.14 -9.02
CA SER A 4 -14.06 15.00 -7.63
C SER A 4 -15.58 15.04 -7.45
N LYS A 5 -16.34 15.48 -8.47
CA LYS A 5 -17.80 15.63 -8.38
C LYS A 5 -18.57 14.53 -9.10
N ILE A 6 -18.08 14.11 -10.26
CA ILE A 6 -18.78 13.15 -11.13
C ILE A 6 -17.94 11.91 -11.46
N GLY A 7 -16.67 11.89 -11.05
CA GLY A 7 -15.79 10.75 -11.31
C GLY A 7 -16.17 9.56 -10.43
N ILE A 8 -16.08 8.37 -11.01
CA ILE A 8 -16.32 7.11 -10.32
C ILE A 8 -14.96 6.53 -9.92
N GLN A 9 -14.77 6.24 -8.63
CA GLN A 9 -13.56 5.59 -8.15
C GLN A 9 -13.60 4.10 -8.48
N TYR A 10 -12.50 3.59 -9.01
CA TYR A 10 -12.28 2.16 -9.22
C TYR A 10 -11.17 1.64 -8.30
N CYS A 11 -11.27 0.38 -7.88
CA CYS A 11 -10.19 -0.27 -7.17
C CYS A 11 -9.04 -0.56 -8.16
N PRO A 12 -7.80 -0.11 -7.91
CA PRO A 12 -6.68 -0.37 -8.82
C PRO A 12 -6.38 -1.87 -9.01
N GLU A 13 -6.68 -2.70 -8.00
CA GLU A 13 -6.39 -4.14 -8.01
C GLU A 13 -7.45 -4.95 -8.74
N THR A 14 -8.72 -4.61 -8.60
CA THR A 14 -9.85 -5.41 -9.14
C THR A 14 -10.57 -4.72 -10.29
N ASN A 15 -10.28 -3.44 -10.53
CA ASN A 15 -10.94 -2.58 -11.51
C ASN A 15 -12.48 -2.50 -11.32
N LYS A 16 -12.99 -2.84 -10.14
CA LYS A 16 -14.42 -2.70 -9.79
C LYS A 16 -14.70 -1.33 -9.21
N SER A 17 -15.89 -0.80 -9.49
CA SER A 17 -16.35 0.48 -8.95
C SER A 17 -16.40 0.41 -7.42
N VAL A 18 -15.73 1.34 -6.76
CA VAL A 18 -15.81 1.53 -5.32
C VAL A 18 -17.04 2.39 -5.04
N LYS A 19 -17.95 1.87 -4.24
CA LYS A 19 -19.20 2.56 -3.89
C LYS A 19 -19.20 2.91 -2.41
N GLN A 20 -19.85 4.02 -2.09
CA GLN A 20 -20.21 4.43 -0.75
C GLN A 20 -21.66 4.90 -0.78
N TYR A 21 -22.35 4.80 0.34
CA TYR A 21 -23.75 5.15 0.46
C TYR A 21 -23.99 5.97 1.73
N SER A 22 -24.86 6.96 1.66
CA SER A 22 -25.41 7.59 2.86
C SER A 22 -26.31 6.61 3.62
N SER A 23 -26.49 6.82 4.93
CA SER A 23 -27.41 6.00 5.75
C SER A 23 -28.83 5.95 5.15
N GLY A 24 -29.31 7.07 4.61
CA GLY A 24 -30.60 7.18 3.92
C GLY A 24 -30.68 6.33 2.65
N GLU A 25 -29.64 6.35 1.81
CA GLU A 25 -29.60 5.50 0.59
C GLU A 25 -29.57 4.01 0.93
N ILE A 26 -28.84 3.62 1.98
CA ILE A 26 -28.83 2.23 2.46
C ILE A 26 -30.23 1.86 2.95
N ALA A 27 -30.87 2.69 3.78
CA ALA A 27 -32.21 2.44 4.27
C ALA A 27 -33.26 2.32 3.13
N GLU A 28 -33.16 3.15 2.09
CA GLU A 28 -34.03 3.05 0.91
C GLU A 28 -33.79 1.77 0.11
N LYS A 29 -32.52 1.34 -0.06
CA LYS A 29 -32.20 0.05 -0.68
C LYS A 29 -32.80 -1.12 0.11
N VAL A 30 -32.59 -1.14 1.42
CA VAL A 30 -33.15 -2.15 2.33
C VAL A 30 -34.69 -2.17 2.24
N ARG A 31 -35.34 -0.99 2.22
CA ARG A 31 -36.80 -0.88 2.04
C ARG A 31 -37.26 -1.44 0.70
N LYS A 32 -36.52 -1.17 -0.37
CA LYS A 32 -36.86 -1.64 -1.73
C LYS A 32 -36.79 -3.16 -1.80
N THR A 33 -35.73 -3.76 -1.25
CA THR A 33 -35.56 -5.21 -1.14
C THR A 33 -36.65 -5.85 -0.26
N ALA A 34 -36.96 -5.27 0.90
CA ALA A 34 -38.05 -5.81 1.73
C ALA A 34 -39.44 -5.76 1.06
N ARG A 35 -39.69 -4.76 0.20
CA ARG A 35 -40.97 -4.59 -0.51
C ARG A 35 -41.23 -5.62 -1.61
N SER A 36 -40.21 -6.30 -2.14
CA SER A 36 -40.42 -7.42 -3.08
C SER A 36 -40.97 -8.67 -2.40
N GLY A 37 -41.23 -8.61 -1.08
CA GLY A 37 -41.77 -9.73 -0.29
C GLY A 37 -40.68 -10.65 0.26
N GLU A 38 -39.43 -10.17 0.32
CA GLU A 38 -38.29 -10.89 0.87
C GLU A 38 -38.22 -10.71 2.40
N GLU A 39 -37.97 -11.81 3.11
CA GLU A 39 -37.59 -11.72 4.52
C GLU A 39 -36.10 -11.40 4.58
N ILE A 40 -35.74 -10.29 5.22
CA ILE A 40 -34.36 -9.81 5.25
C ILE A 40 -33.86 -9.66 6.68
N VAL A 41 -32.55 -9.83 6.88
CA VAL A 41 -31.88 -9.60 8.16
C VAL A 41 -30.87 -8.47 7.98
N ILE A 42 -30.97 -7.46 8.84
CA ILE A 42 -29.97 -6.41 8.97
C ILE A 42 -28.89 -6.91 9.93
N LEU A 43 -27.67 -6.98 9.42
CA LEU A 43 -26.49 -7.45 10.13
C LEU A 43 -25.48 -6.30 10.24
N SER A 44 -24.85 -6.19 11.39
CA SER A 44 -23.75 -5.25 11.66
C SER A 44 -22.41 -6.00 11.68
N PRO A 45 -21.61 -5.96 10.60
CA PRO A 45 -20.36 -6.69 10.54
C PRO A 45 -19.25 -5.98 11.32
N ILE A 46 -19.10 -6.34 12.59
CA ILE A 46 -18.10 -5.74 13.48
C ILE A 46 -16.68 -6.22 13.18
N ILE A 47 -16.56 -7.40 12.58
CA ILE A 47 -15.30 -7.96 12.10
C ILE A 47 -15.54 -8.55 10.72
N LEU A 48 -14.77 -8.09 9.75
CA LEU A 48 -14.78 -8.57 8.35
C LEU A 48 -13.40 -9.11 8.01
N ASN A 49 -13.33 -10.41 7.75
CA ASN A 49 -12.15 -11.14 7.26
C ASN A 49 -10.85 -10.77 7.99
N LYS A 50 -10.90 -10.74 9.32
CA LYS A 50 -9.78 -10.34 10.19
C LYS A 50 -9.48 -11.38 11.25
N GLU A 51 -8.22 -11.42 11.68
CA GLU A 51 -7.81 -12.20 12.85
C GLU A 51 -8.36 -11.58 14.12
N ILE A 52 -8.84 -12.41 15.05
CA ILE A 52 -9.54 -11.96 16.26
C ILE A 52 -8.72 -12.27 17.51
N LYS A 53 -8.61 -11.28 18.40
CA LYS A 53 -8.26 -11.49 19.81
C LYS A 53 -9.54 -11.52 20.63
N ALA A 54 -9.96 -12.72 21.07
CA ALA A 54 -11.24 -12.94 21.77
C ALA A 54 -11.47 -11.97 22.96
N ASN A 55 -10.39 -11.63 23.68
CA ASN A 55 -10.41 -10.75 24.85
C ASN A 55 -10.83 -9.30 24.51
N GLN A 56 -10.72 -8.85 23.26
CA GLN A 56 -11.12 -7.52 22.82
C GLN A 56 -12.56 -7.47 22.28
N LEU A 57 -13.06 -8.61 21.77
CA LEU A 57 -14.38 -8.69 21.14
C LEU A 57 -15.53 -8.75 22.15
N LEU A 58 -15.41 -9.66 23.15
CA LEU A 58 -16.51 -9.93 24.10
C LEU A 58 -16.95 -8.72 24.92
N PRO A 59 -16.04 -7.86 25.47
CA PRO A 59 -16.47 -6.70 26.25
C PRO A 59 -17.28 -5.69 25.44
N ASN A 60 -16.94 -5.50 24.17
CA ASN A 60 -17.66 -4.58 23.28
C ASN A 60 -19.06 -5.12 22.94
N LEU A 61 -19.16 -6.44 22.72
CA LEU A 61 -20.43 -7.11 22.47
C LEU A 61 -21.36 -7.09 23.70
N GLU A 62 -20.84 -7.33 24.90
CA GLU A 62 -21.65 -7.28 26.13
C GLU A 62 -22.23 -5.88 26.38
N LYS A 63 -21.45 -4.83 26.11
CA LYS A 63 -21.91 -3.43 26.22
C LYS A 63 -22.97 -3.07 25.18
N SER A 64 -22.94 -3.71 24.02
CA SER A 64 -23.90 -3.43 22.94
C SER A 64 -25.34 -3.87 23.26
N GLY A 65 -25.52 -4.81 24.20
CA GLY A 65 -26.84 -5.32 24.59
C GLY A 65 -27.46 -6.33 23.62
N PHE A 66 -26.76 -6.71 22.54
CA PHE A 66 -27.24 -7.69 21.56
C PHE A 66 -26.86 -9.12 21.96
N ASN A 67 -27.84 -10.04 21.87
CA ASN A 67 -27.63 -11.46 22.20
C ASN A 67 -27.45 -12.35 20.97
N SER A 68 -27.87 -11.91 19.78
CA SER A 68 -27.87 -12.72 18.55
C SER A 68 -26.68 -12.41 17.65
N LEU A 69 -25.81 -13.41 17.57
CA LEU A 69 -24.56 -13.56 16.84
C LEU A 69 -24.71 -14.13 15.43
N ARG A 70 -23.85 -13.76 14.48
CA ARG A 70 -23.46 -14.63 13.36
C ARG A 70 -21.93 -14.65 13.25
N VAL A 71 -21.34 -15.85 13.21
CA VAL A 71 -19.88 -16.03 13.08
C VAL A 71 -19.63 -16.97 11.92
N ASN A 72 -18.90 -16.51 10.90
CA ASN A 72 -18.66 -17.23 9.64
C ASN A 72 -19.96 -17.84 9.07
N GLY A 73 -21.03 -17.05 9.04
CA GLY A 73 -22.35 -17.48 8.56
C GLY A 73 -23.19 -18.31 9.54
N VAL A 74 -22.63 -18.80 10.66
CA VAL A 74 -23.37 -19.60 11.65
C VAL A 74 -23.99 -18.69 12.72
N GLN A 75 -25.32 -18.71 12.81
CA GLN A 75 -26.02 -18.00 13.88
C GLN A 75 -25.77 -18.65 15.24
N MET A 76 -25.47 -17.84 16.25
CA MET A 76 -25.27 -18.28 17.62
C MET A 76 -25.63 -17.17 18.60
N ASN A 77 -25.75 -17.48 19.89
CA ASN A 77 -25.96 -16.45 20.91
C ASN A 77 -24.66 -16.05 21.60
N LEU A 78 -24.70 -14.96 22.37
CA LEU A 78 -23.53 -14.44 23.09
C LEU A 78 -22.94 -15.47 24.08
N LEU A 79 -23.79 -16.28 24.72
CA LEU A 79 -23.35 -17.35 25.62
C LEU A 79 -22.56 -18.46 24.90
N ALA A 80 -22.98 -18.83 23.69
CA ALA A 80 -22.26 -19.78 22.84
C ALA A 80 -20.94 -19.18 22.35
N LEU A 81 -20.94 -17.88 21.96
CA LEU A 81 -19.71 -17.18 21.54
C LEU A 81 -18.64 -17.17 22.65
N LYS A 82 -19.03 -16.99 23.92
CA LYS A 82 -18.08 -17.04 25.06
C LYS A 82 -17.34 -18.38 25.18
N LYS A 83 -17.95 -19.47 24.70
CA LYS A 83 -17.37 -20.81 24.68
C LYS A 83 -16.63 -21.11 23.37
N TYR A 84 -16.77 -20.25 22.37
CA TYR A 84 -16.16 -20.42 21.06
C TYR A 84 -14.64 -20.22 21.15
N LYS A 85 -13.89 -21.18 20.61
CA LYS A 85 -12.43 -21.12 20.58
C LYS A 85 -11.97 -20.56 19.23
N PHE A 86 -11.50 -19.32 19.23
CA PHE A 86 -10.87 -18.71 18.06
C PHE A 86 -9.47 -19.30 17.87
N GLU A 87 -9.19 -19.76 16.65
CA GLU A 87 -7.90 -20.28 16.25
C GLU A 87 -6.94 -19.11 15.94
N PRO A 88 -5.71 -19.13 16.46
CA PRO A 88 -4.71 -18.12 16.13
C PRO A 88 -4.45 -18.08 14.61
N LYS A 89 -4.26 -16.89 14.05
CA LYS A 89 -3.98 -16.64 12.62
C LYS A 89 -5.12 -16.97 11.65
N LYS A 90 -6.26 -17.46 12.14
CA LYS A 90 -7.45 -17.66 11.31
C LYS A 90 -8.24 -16.36 11.22
N LYS A 91 -8.73 -16.06 10.02
CA LYS A 91 -9.62 -14.94 9.76
C LYS A 91 -11.07 -15.34 10.02
N TYR A 92 -11.84 -14.39 10.52
CA TYR A 92 -13.23 -14.59 10.90
C TYR A 92 -14.08 -13.40 10.44
N ASP A 93 -15.34 -13.71 10.20
CA ASP A 93 -16.43 -12.74 10.05
C ASP A 93 -17.33 -12.85 11.28
N VAL A 94 -17.58 -11.71 11.93
CA VAL A 94 -18.47 -11.63 13.09
C VAL A 94 -19.45 -10.50 12.85
N GLU A 95 -20.73 -10.85 12.79
CA GLU A 95 -21.81 -9.90 12.61
C GLU A 95 -22.80 -9.95 13.77
N ILE A 96 -23.28 -8.78 14.20
CA ILE A 96 -24.37 -8.66 15.16
C ILE A 96 -25.69 -8.69 14.38
N VAL A 97 -26.64 -9.53 14.79
CA VAL A 97 -27.99 -9.54 14.24
C VAL A 97 -28.77 -8.39 14.87
N ILE A 98 -29.09 -7.36 14.07
CA ILE A 98 -29.76 -6.15 14.55
C ILE A 98 -31.27 -6.33 14.52
N GLU A 99 -31.82 -6.68 13.36
CA GLU A 99 -33.25 -6.84 13.17
C GLU A 99 -33.55 -7.82 12.03
N THR A 100 -34.64 -8.58 12.16
CA THR A 100 -35.22 -9.38 11.08
C THR A 100 -36.49 -8.71 10.59
N ILE A 101 -36.49 -8.29 9.34
CA ILE A 101 -37.61 -7.63 8.69
C ILE A 101 -38.45 -8.68 7.95
N LYS A 102 -39.69 -8.85 8.41
CA LYS A 102 -40.68 -9.77 7.80
C LYS A 102 -41.88 -9.01 7.25
N ASP A 103 -42.19 -7.85 7.84
CA ASP A 103 -43.27 -6.97 7.42
C ASP A 103 -42.80 -5.52 7.53
N ILE A 104 -42.40 -4.98 6.38
CA ILE A 104 -41.83 -3.64 6.24
C ILE A 104 -42.71 -2.53 6.86
N LYS A 105 -44.03 -2.72 6.94
CA LYS A 105 -44.95 -1.70 7.46
C LYS A 105 -44.87 -1.54 8.98
N LYS A 106 -44.38 -2.55 9.68
CA LYS A 106 -44.31 -2.59 11.14
C LYS A 106 -42.92 -2.24 11.69
N GLN A 107 -41.94 -2.11 10.81
CA GLN A 107 -40.53 -2.15 11.17
C GLN A 107 -39.81 -0.85 10.80
N LYS A 108 -38.96 -0.39 11.70
CA LYS A 108 -38.27 0.90 11.56
C LYS A 108 -36.89 0.70 10.93
N VAL A 109 -36.89 0.44 9.63
CA VAL A 109 -35.67 0.15 8.85
C VAL A 109 -34.54 1.16 9.07
N VAL A 110 -34.86 2.45 9.14
CA VAL A 110 -33.86 3.51 9.32
C VAL A 110 -33.13 3.35 10.65
N GLU A 111 -33.86 3.13 11.75
CA GLU A 111 -33.25 2.92 13.07
C GLU A 111 -32.41 1.64 13.11
N GLY A 112 -32.83 0.58 12.41
CA GLY A 112 -32.07 -0.66 12.29
C GLY A 112 -30.77 -0.48 11.50
N VAL A 113 -30.82 0.24 10.38
CA VAL A 113 -29.65 0.56 9.55
C VAL A 113 -28.68 1.47 10.32
N GLU A 114 -29.17 2.52 10.98
CA GLU A 114 -28.33 3.43 11.77
C GLU A 114 -27.59 2.68 12.90
N LYS A 115 -28.30 1.85 13.66
CA LYS A 115 -27.66 1.00 14.69
C LYS A 115 -26.60 0.08 14.11
N ALA A 116 -26.86 -0.51 12.94
CA ALA A 116 -25.91 -1.40 12.29
C ALA A 116 -24.64 -0.66 11.84
N LEU A 117 -24.81 0.55 11.30
CA LEU A 117 -23.70 1.42 10.91
C LEU A 117 -22.88 1.84 12.14
N ASP A 118 -23.54 2.26 13.23
CA ASP A 118 -22.86 2.74 14.44
C ASP A 118 -21.98 1.66 15.09
N LEU A 119 -22.45 0.42 15.12
CA LEU A 119 -21.73 -0.70 15.75
C LEU A 119 -20.54 -1.21 14.93
N SER A 120 -20.56 -1.03 13.62
CA SER A 120 -19.57 -1.57 12.67
C SER A 120 -18.65 -0.51 12.05
N ASN A 121 -18.72 0.74 12.53
CA ASN A 121 -18.03 1.90 11.93
C ASN A 121 -18.42 2.13 10.47
N GLY A 122 -19.71 2.07 10.16
CA GLY A 122 -20.26 2.49 8.88
C GLY A 122 -20.48 1.37 7.87
N SER A 123 -20.72 0.12 8.31
CA SER A 123 -20.99 -1.02 7.42
C SER A 123 -22.31 -1.72 7.76
N VAL A 124 -23.02 -2.26 6.76
CA VAL A 124 -24.23 -3.05 6.96
C VAL A 124 -24.22 -4.20 5.98
N VAL A 125 -24.50 -5.41 6.47
CA VAL A 125 -24.82 -6.54 5.61
C VAL A 125 -26.32 -6.76 5.62
N VAL A 126 -26.91 -6.91 4.45
CA VAL A 126 -28.33 -7.21 4.26
C VAL A 126 -28.40 -8.62 3.71
N LEU A 127 -28.88 -9.55 4.53
CA LEU A 127 -29.08 -10.94 4.15
C LEU A 127 -30.53 -11.15 3.72
N ASN A 128 -30.73 -11.70 2.54
CA ASN A 128 -32.03 -12.21 2.11
C ASN A 128 -32.19 -13.67 2.57
N LEU A 129 -33.19 -13.95 3.42
CA LEU A 129 -33.43 -15.30 3.96
C LEU A 129 -34.04 -16.27 2.94
N LYS A 130 -34.65 -15.78 1.86
CA LYS A 130 -35.23 -16.63 0.81
C LYS A 130 -34.19 -17.09 -0.20
N THR A 131 -33.31 -16.20 -0.64
CA THR A 131 -32.29 -16.52 -1.65
C THR A 131 -30.95 -16.92 -1.03
N GLY A 132 -30.67 -16.45 0.19
CA GLY A 132 -29.36 -16.57 0.82
C GLY A 132 -28.37 -15.50 0.36
N ASP A 133 -28.77 -14.55 -0.48
CA ASP A 133 -27.88 -13.50 -0.99
C ASP A 133 -27.55 -12.47 0.09
N GLU A 134 -26.32 -11.96 0.04
CA GLU A 134 -25.80 -10.97 0.98
C GLU A 134 -25.27 -9.74 0.25
N ASP A 135 -25.83 -8.58 0.59
CA ASP A 135 -25.34 -7.29 0.11
C ASP A 135 -24.59 -6.56 1.23
N LEU A 136 -23.33 -6.20 0.98
CA LEU A 136 -22.56 -5.31 1.86
C LEU A 136 -22.71 -3.85 1.39
N TYR A 137 -23.15 -2.99 2.30
CA TYR A 137 -23.23 -1.55 2.13
C TYR A 137 -22.30 -0.84 3.11
N THR A 138 -21.53 0.15 2.64
CA THR A 138 -20.63 0.95 3.47
C THR A 138 -20.86 2.44 3.28
N THR A 139 -20.64 3.23 4.34
CA THR A 139 -20.65 4.70 4.29
C THR A 139 -19.31 5.30 3.88
N TYR A 140 -18.29 4.46 3.78
CA TYR A 140 -16.97 4.80 3.28
C TYR A 140 -16.67 4.03 1.98
N PRO A 141 -15.76 4.53 1.13
CA PRO A 141 -15.36 3.84 -0.09
C PRO A 141 -14.63 2.53 0.24
N PHE A 142 -15.22 1.40 -0.14
CA PHE A 142 -14.67 0.07 0.15
C PHE A 142 -14.76 -0.86 -1.05
N CYS A 143 -13.71 -1.66 -1.28
CA CYS A 143 -13.72 -2.75 -2.25
C CYS A 143 -13.79 -4.09 -1.51
N PRO A 144 -14.91 -4.84 -1.59
CA PRO A 144 -15.06 -6.12 -0.90
C PRO A 144 -14.05 -7.19 -1.31
N GLU A 145 -13.60 -7.17 -2.57
CA GLU A 145 -12.71 -8.20 -3.12
C GLU A 145 -11.25 -8.03 -2.68
N SER A 146 -10.73 -6.80 -2.70
CA SER A 146 -9.38 -6.51 -2.19
C SER A 146 -9.37 -6.31 -0.67
N GLY A 147 -10.52 -6.03 -0.06
CA GLY A 147 -10.62 -5.62 1.34
C GLY A 147 -10.02 -4.23 1.60
N LYS A 148 -9.74 -3.45 0.54
CA LYS A 148 -9.16 -2.12 0.63
C LYS A 148 -10.24 -1.06 0.88
N THR A 149 -10.02 -0.25 1.91
CA THR A 149 -10.73 1.02 2.13
C THR A 149 -9.99 2.15 1.43
N PHE A 150 -10.72 3.05 0.78
CA PHE A 150 -10.14 4.20 0.09
C PHE A 150 -10.49 5.50 0.83
N GLU A 151 -9.63 6.51 0.66
CA GLU A 151 -9.94 7.85 1.12
C GLU A 151 -11.09 8.45 0.29
N PRO A 152 -11.97 9.26 0.90
CA PRO A 152 -12.98 10.02 0.17
C PRO A 152 -12.35 10.85 -0.94
N ILE A 153 -13.03 10.89 -2.08
CA ILE A 153 -12.59 11.69 -3.22
C ILE A 153 -12.87 13.17 -2.93
N GLU A 154 -11.82 13.97 -2.89
CA GLU A 154 -11.90 15.41 -2.73
C GLU A 154 -11.09 16.10 -3.84
N PRO A 155 -11.30 17.41 -4.12
CA PRO A 155 -10.50 18.13 -5.10
C PRO A 155 -8.97 18.00 -4.87
N ARG A 156 -8.53 17.97 -3.61
CA ARG A 156 -7.11 17.82 -3.26
C ARG A 156 -6.54 16.44 -3.60
N SER A 157 -7.39 15.41 -3.72
CA SER A 157 -6.99 14.05 -4.10
C SER A 157 -6.42 14.00 -5.52
N PHE A 158 -6.62 15.03 -6.32
CA PHE A 158 -6.11 15.12 -7.69
C PHE A 158 -5.02 16.19 -7.86
N SER A 159 -4.54 16.78 -6.76
CA SER A 159 -3.44 17.72 -6.80
C SER A 159 -2.13 16.98 -6.56
N PHE A 160 -1.23 16.98 -7.55
CA PHE A 160 0.14 16.46 -7.39
C PHE A 160 1.00 17.35 -6.47
N ASN A 161 0.53 18.56 -6.12
CA ASN A 161 1.18 19.44 -5.14
C ASN A 161 0.69 19.15 -3.71
N SER A 162 -0.28 18.25 -3.52
CA SER A 162 -0.79 17.86 -2.22
C SER A 162 -0.38 16.42 -1.91
N PRO A 163 0.05 16.10 -0.67
CA PRO A 163 0.34 14.71 -0.29
C PRO A 163 -0.89 13.79 -0.40
N HIS A 164 -2.11 14.34 -0.48
CA HIS A 164 -3.32 13.58 -0.73
C HIS A 164 -3.37 12.99 -2.14
N GLY A 165 -3.01 13.76 -3.16
CA GLY A 165 -3.03 13.32 -4.55
C GLY A 165 -1.69 12.91 -5.13
N ALA A 166 -0.57 13.42 -4.59
CA ALA A 166 0.77 13.19 -5.10
C ALA A 166 1.19 11.71 -5.00
N CYS A 167 1.81 11.20 -6.06
CA CYS A 167 2.46 9.89 -6.05
C CYS A 167 3.42 9.80 -4.85
N THR A 168 3.27 8.75 -4.04
CA THR A 168 4.07 8.57 -2.82
C THR A 168 5.55 8.35 -3.11
N ARG A 169 5.90 7.86 -4.30
CA ARG A 169 7.28 7.56 -4.69
C ARG A 169 8.06 8.81 -5.13
N CYS A 170 7.47 9.63 -5.99
CA CYS A 170 8.13 10.81 -6.55
C CYS A 170 7.59 12.13 -6.00
N THR A 171 6.73 12.08 -4.98
CA THR A 171 6.11 13.24 -4.33
C THR A 171 5.50 14.24 -5.32
N GLY A 172 4.87 13.74 -6.38
CA GLY A 172 4.24 14.59 -7.40
C GLY A 172 5.17 15.19 -8.45
N LEU A 173 6.44 14.78 -8.52
CA LEU A 173 7.38 15.23 -9.56
C LEU A 173 7.14 14.53 -10.92
N GLY A 174 6.78 13.26 -10.91
CA GLY A 174 6.62 12.42 -12.12
C GLY A 174 7.90 11.69 -12.52
N TYR A 175 9.04 12.14 -12.02
CA TYR A 175 10.34 11.50 -12.19
C TYR A 175 10.97 11.17 -10.84
N THR A 176 11.91 10.23 -10.85
CA THR A 176 12.78 9.91 -9.71
C THR A 176 14.22 10.08 -10.15
N LEU A 177 15.05 10.63 -9.25
CA LEU A 177 16.49 10.60 -9.40
C LEU A 177 16.99 9.21 -9.03
N ASN A 178 17.64 8.54 -9.98
CA ASN A 178 18.27 7.24 -9.77
C ASN A 178 19.76 7.35 -10.11
N VAL A 179 20.60 6.66 -9.33
CA VAL A 179 22.05 6.63 -9.57
C VAL A 179 22.33 5.88 -10.88
N ASP A 180 23.15 6.48 -11.75
CA ASP A 180 23.50 5.93 -13.06
C ASP A 180 24.94 5.36 -13.05
N SER A 181 25.05 4.06 -13.32
CA SER A 181 26.33 3.35 -13.43
C SER A 181 27.34 3.97 -14.42
N SER A 182 26.85 4.58 -15.50
CA SER A 182 27.66 5.26 -16.53
C SER A 182 28.31 6.53 -16.01
N LEU A 183 27.68 7.20 -15.03
CA LEU A 183 28.22 8.38 -14.37
C LEU A 183 29.16 8.00 -13.22
N ILE A 184 28.94 6.85 -12.57
CA ILE A 184 29.85 6.31 -11.55
C ILE A 184 31.21 5.94 -12.17
N ILE A 185 31.20 5.29 -13.34
CA ILE A 185 32.38 4.82 -14.04
C ILE A 185 32.42 5.42 -15.46
N PRO A 186 32.78 6.71 -15.59
CA PRO A 186 32.73 7.40 -16.89
C PRO A 186 33.81 6.89 -17.87
N ASN A 187 34.94 6.38 -17.35
CA ASN A 187 36.02 5.84 -18.17
C ASN A 187 36.24 4.35 -17.86
N PRO A 188 35.66 3.43 -18.65
CA PRO A 188 35.77 2.00 -18.41
C PRO A 188 37.15 1.43 -18.79
N ARG A 189 38.07 2.26 -19.31
CA ARG A 189 39.47 1.84 -19.57
C ARG A 189 40.33 1.85 -18.32
N LEU A 190 39.91 2.56 -17.27
CA LEU A 190 40.59 2.55 -15.98
C LEU A 190 40.31 1.25 -15.22
N THR A 191 41.23 0.88 -14.36
CA THR A 191 41.08 -0.24 -13.42
C THR A 191 40.36 0.22 -12.14
N LEU A 192 39.82 -0.71 -11.36
CA LEU A 192 39.22 -0.37 -10.06
C LEU A 192 40.27 0.20 -9.09
N ALA A 193 41.51 -0.29 -9.15
CA ALA A 193 42.63 0.17 -8.33
C ALA A 193 43.05 1.62 -8.66
N GLU A 194 43.00 2.03 -9.93
CA GLU A 194 43.28 3.39 -10.41
C GLU A 194 42.16 4.39 -10.08
N GLY A 195 41.07 3.96 -9.44
CA GLY A 195 39.97 4.83 -9.07
C GLY A 195 38.93 5.03 -10.16
N ALA A 196 38.65 3.98 -10.96
CA ALA A 196 37.55 4.01 -11.94
C ALA A 196 36.18 4.38 -11.33
N ILE A 197 35.97 4.15 -10.03
CA ILE A 197 34.75 4.53 -9.30
C ILE A 197 34.89 5.98 -8.81
N GLN A 198 34.38 6.91 -9.61
CA GLN A 198 34.53 8.35 -9.39
C GLN A 198 33.92 8.87 -8.05
N PRO A 199 32.76 8.38 -7.58
CA PRO A 199 32.18 8.86 -6.32
C PRO A 199 33.08 8.62 -5.10
N TRP A 200 33.84 7.53 -5.07
CA TRP A 200 34.72 7.20 -3.95
C TRP A 200 36.00 8.04 -3.91
N THR A 201 36.42 8.61 -5.04
CA THR A 201 37.57 9.51 -5.10
C THR A 201 37.20 10.94 -4.76
N ARG A 202 36.00 11.40 -5.14
CA ARG A 202 35.55 12.79 -4.96
C ARG A 202 34.76 13.05 -3.69
N ILE A 203 33.76 12.22 -3.38
CA ILE A 203 32.75 12.55 -2.35
C ILE A 203 33.20 12.10 -0.96
N VAL A 204 33.89 10.95 -0.86
CA VAL A 204 33.98 10.28 0.44
C VAL A 204 35.26 10.58 1.22
N GLY A 205 36.23 11.30 0.64
CA GLY A 205 37.48 11.71 1.32
C GLY A 205 38.34 10.58 1.90
N ASN A 206 37.96 9.33 1.65
CA ASN A 206 38.50 8.12 2.28
C ASN A 206 38.91 7.10 1.21
N GLN A 207 39.59 7.57 0.16
CA GLN A 207 40.05 6.74 -0.95
C GLN A 207 40.83 5.50 -0.46
N THR A 208 41.67 5.68 0.55
CA THR A 208 42.43 4.59 1.19
C THR A 208 41.52 3.51 1.78
N TYR A 209 40.42 3.90 2.43
CA TYR A 209 39.46 2.95 3.00
C TYR A 209 38.78 2.12 1.91
N TYR A 210 38.27 2.76 0.86
CA TYR A 210 37.58 2.05 -0.24
C TYR A 210 38.54 1.18 -1.05
N GLN A 211 39.79 1.59 -1.23
CA GLN A 211 40.81 0.75 -1.86
C GLN A 211 41.10 -0.51 -1.04
N LYS A 212 41.25 -0.39 0.29
CA LYS A 212 41.41 -1.56 1.15
C LYS A 212 40.17 -2.46 1.11
N LEU A 213 38.97 -1.87 1.18
CA LEU A 213 37.72 -2.62 1.12
C LEU A 213 37.57 -3.39 -0.19
N LEU A 214 37.84 -2.74 -1.33
CA LEU A 214 37.85 -3.40 -2.65
C LEU A 214 38.82 -4.56 -2.70
N LYS A 215 40.01 -4.43 -2.11
CA LYS A 215 41.01 -5.50 -2.06
C LYS A 215 40.50 -6.73 -1.30
N VAL A 216 39.93 -6.54 -0.11
CA VAL A 216 39.37 -7.64 0.70
C VAL A 216 38.18 -8.29 -0.02
N VAL A 217 37.32 -7.48 -0.65
CA VAL A 217 36.19 -7.98 -1.45
C VAL A 217 36.68 -8.77 -2.66
N SER A 218 37.71 -8.28 -3.35
CA SER A 218 38.26 -8.92 -4.55
C SER A 218 38.94 -10.25 -4.26
N GLU A 219 39.64 -10.36 -3.12
CA GLU A 219 40.28 -11.61 -2.67
C GLU A 219 39.22 -12.69 -2.38
N LYS A 220 38.14 -12.33 -1.68
CA LYS A 220 37.07 -13.27 -1.33
C LYS A 220 36.20 -13.65 -2.54
N GLN A 221 35.86 -12.69 -3.39
CA GLN A 221 35.04 -12.91 -4.60
C GLN A 221 35.86 -13.34 -5.83
N LYS A 222 37.19 -13.41 -5.70
CA LYS A 222 38.14 -13.86 -6.73
C LYS A 222 38.06 -13.08 -8.04
N PHE A 223 38.11 -11.75 -7.96
CA PHE A 223 38.28 -10.88 -9.14
C PHE A 223 39.54 -10.02 -9.04
N ASP A 224 39.99 -9.49 -10.17
CA ASP A 224 41.22 -8.70 -10.26
C ASP A 224 40.89 -7.21 -10.37
N ILE A 225 41.33 -6.42 -9.39
CA ILE A 225 41.12 -4.97 -9.33
C ILE A 225 42.02 -4.19 -10.29
N ASN A 226 43.08 -4.82 -10.83
CA ASN A 226 44.03 -4.22 -11.77
C ASN A 226 43.65 -4.49 -13.24
N LYS A 227 42.51 -5.16 -13.47
CA LYS A 227 41.95 -5.27 -14.82
C LYS A 227 41.13 -4.02 -15.16
N PRO A 228 41.21 -3.51 -16.40
CA PRO A 228 40.32 -2.46 -16.87
C PRO A 228 38.86 -2.87 -16.67
N VAL A 229 38.01 -1.92 -16.25
CA VAL A 229 36.58 -2.16 -15.97
C VAL A 229 35.86 -2.79 -17.17
N LYS A 230 36.17 -2.34 -18.39
CA LYS A 230 35.59 -2.89 -19.63
C LYS A 230 35.85 -4.39 -19.84
N ASP A 231 36.91 -4.93 -19.23
CA ASP A 231 37.35 -6.31 -19.37
C ASP A 231 36.87 -7.18 -18.20
N LEU A 232 36.23 -6.59 -17.19
CA LEU A 232 35.59 -7.30 -16.08
C LEU A 232 34.28 -7.95 -16.54
N SER A 233 33.98 -9.14 -15.99
CA SER A 233 32.69 -9.79 -16.25
C SER A 233 31.54 -8.99 -15.65
N LYS A 234 30.35 -9.08 -16.27
CA LYS A 234 29.12 -8.44 -15.76
C LYS A 234 28.83 -8.81 -14.30
N LYS A 235 29.05 -10.07 -13.91
CA LYS A 235 28.88 -10.52 -12.52
C LYS A 235 29.77 -9.76 -11.54
N VAL A 236 31.02 -9.49 -11.90
CA VAL A 236 31.93 -8.70 -11.06
C VAL A 236 31.47 -7.25 -10.99
N MET A 237 31.01 -6.70 -12.12
CA MET A 237 30.47 -5.34 -12.15
C MET A 237 29.23 -5.20 -11.26
N ASP A 238 28.31 -6.16 -11.33
CA ASP A 238 27.11 -6.19 -10.51
C ASP A 238 27.46 -6.28 -9.02
N LEU A 239 28.47 -7.09 -8.65
CA LEU A 239 28.97 -7.16 -7.27
C LEU A 239 29.50 -5.81 -6.77
N VAL A 240 30.27 -5.10 -7.60
CA VAL A 240 30.84 -3.79 -7.26
C VAL A 240 29.74 -2.72 -7.13
N LEU A 241 28.78 -2.70 -8.07
CA LEU A 241 27.73 -1.69 -8.12
C LEU A 241 26.63 -1.92 -7.08
N TYR A 242 26.18 -3.15 -6.89
CA TYR A 242 25.01 -3.50 -6.07
C TYR A 242 25.33 -4.25 -4.77
N GLY A 243 26.60 -4.61 -4.56
CA GLY A 243 27.07 -5.24 -3.34
C GLY A 243 27.10 -6.76 -3.41
N THR A 244 27.30 -7.38 -2.24
CA THR A 244 27.57 -8.84 -2.13
C THR A 244 26.53 -9.57 -1.29
N ASP A 245 25.25 -9.20 -1.43
CA ASP A 245 24.10 -9.85 -0.79
C ASP A 245 24.27 -10.08 0.72
N GLY A 246 24.77 -9.06 1.44
CA GLY A 246 24.92 -9.08 2.89
C GLY A 246 26.16 -9.80 3.42
N GLN A 247 27.07 -10.24 2.55
CA GLN A 247 28.36 -10.80 2.98
C GLN A 247 29.19 -9.77 3.77
N THR A 248 29.86 -10.29 4.80
CA THR A 248 30.77 -9.52 5.64
C THR A 248 32.23 -9.77 5.28
N TYR A 249 33.04 -8.75 5.53
CA TYR A 249 34.47 -8.70 5.27
C TYR A 249 35.17 -8.16 6.51
N GLU A 250 36.38 -8.64 6.79
CA GLU A 250 37.19 -8.11 7.88
C GLU A 250 38.14 -7.04 7.34
N LEU A 251 38.05 -5.85 7.89
CA LEU A 251 38.86 -4.70 7.51
C LEU A 251 39.37 -3.99 8.76
N ASP A 252 40.69 -3.95 8.95
CA ASP A 252 41.34 -3.32 10.11
C ASP A 252 40.71 -3.76 11.47
N ASN A 253 40.53 -5.07 11.67
CA ASN A 253 39.87 -5.71 12.83
C ASN A 253 38.39 -5.36 13.05
N LYS A 254 37.69 -4.84 12.02
CA LYS A 254 36.25 -4.58 12.04
C LYS A 254 35.54 -5.42 10.98
N THR A 255 34.41 -5.99 11.34
CA THR A 255 33.51 -6.65 10.39
C THR A 255 32.66 -5.60 9.68
N VAL A 256 32.84 -5.47 8.37
CA VAL A 256 32.11 -4.53 7.51
C VAL A 256 31.30 -5.27 6.45
N ARG A 257 30.17 -4.70 6.05
CA ARG A 257 29.36 -5.21 4.93
C ARG A 257 29.68 -4.41 3.67
N PHE A 258 29.72 -5.10 2.53
CA PHE A 258 29.89 -4.44 1.23
C PHE A 258 28.54 -4.34 0.53
N GLU A 259 27.94 -3.16 0.64
CA GLU A 259 26.63 -2.80 0.09
C GLU A 259 26.67 -2.43 -1.40
N GLY A 260 27.85 -2.15 -1.95
CA GLY A 260 28.01 -1.68 -3.32
C GLY A 260 27.93 -0.15 -3.47
N VAL A 261 28.35 0.35 -4.63
CA VAL A 261 28.42 1.80 -4.89
C VAL A 261 27.02 2.43 -4.98
N ILE A 262 26.10 1.83 -5.73
CA ILE A 262 24.77 2.39 -6.00
C ILE A 262 23.93 2.47 -4.72
N PRO A 263 23.77 1.39 -3.92
CA PRO A 263 23.04 1.47 -2.66
C PRO A 263 23.65 2.48 -1.69
N ASN A 264 24.99 2.55 -1.61
CA ASN A 264 25.67 3.49 -0.73
C ASN A 264 25.38 4.95 -1.10
N LEU A 265 25.43 5.31 -2.39
CA LEU A 265 25.11 6.67 -2.85
C LEU A 265 23.63 7.00 -2.67
N THR A 266 22.76 6.04 -2.97
CA THR A 266 21.30 6.20 -2.84
C THR A 266 20.93 6.46 -1.37
N GLN A 267 21.48 5.67 -0.44
CA GLN A 267 21.24 5.84 0.99
C GLN A 267 21.82 7.17 1.50
N ARG A 268 23.07 7.49 1.13
CA ARG A 268 23.69 8.75 1.53
C ARG A 268 22.92 9.98 1.03
N HIS A 269 22.39 9.95 -0.20
CA HIS A 269 21.56 11.04 -0.73
C HIS A 269 20.29 11.23 0.09
N ALA A 270 19.64 10.12 0.48
CA ALA A 270 18.42 10.13 1.28
C ALA A 270 18.65 10.57 2.74
N GLU A 271 19.78 10.19 3.34
CA GLU A 271 20.05 10.42 4.78
C GLU A 271 20.89 11.68 5.07
N THR A 272 21.59 12.25 4.07
CA THR A 272 22.45 13.42 4.31
C THR A 272 21.64 14.69 4.54
N ASP A 273 21.98 15.43 5.60
CA ASP A 273 21.48 16.79 5.85
C ASP A 273 22.33 17.88 5.15
N SER A 274 23.49 17.51 4.59
CA SER A 274 24.37 18.44 3.90
C SER A 274 23.95 18.63 2.44
N GLU A 275 23.52 19.85 2.10
CA GLU A 275 23.22 20.28 0.73
C GLU A 275 24.40 20.11 -0.23
N TYR A 276 25.63 20.35 0.26
CA TYR A 276 26.84 20.15 -0.54
C TYR A 276 27.00 18.68 -0.94
N VAL A 277 26.90 17.76 0.05
CA VAL A 277 27.00 16.32 -0.20
C VAL A 277 25.86 15.84 -1.10
N ARG A 278 24.64 16.35 -0.89
CA ARG A 278 23.47 16.03 -1.71
C ARG A 278 23.71 16.38 -3.18
N LYS A 279 24.13 17.61 -3.47
CA LYS A 279 24.43 18.08 -4.84
C LYS A 279 25.60 17.35 -5.47
N GLU A 280 26.62 16.99 -4.71
CA GLU A 280 27.74 16.19 -5.21
C GLU A 280 27.28 14.77 -5.62
N ILE A 281 26.39 14.14 -4.85
CA ILE A 281 25.83 12.82 -5.22
C ILE A 281 24.92 12.93 -6.45
N GLU A 282 24.13 14.00 -6.56
CA GLU A 282 23.23 14.23 -7.69
C GLU A 282 23.95 14.30 -9.05
N GLN A 283 25.24 14.66 -9.08
CA GLN A 283 26.07 14.60 -10.31
C GLN A 283 26.17 13.18 -10.90
N TYR A 284 25.94 12.15 -10.09
CA TYR A 284 25.96 10.74 -10.48
C TYR A 284 24.56 10.14 -10.67
N MET A 285 23.52 10.97 -10.58
CA MET A 285 22.14 10.56 -10.74
C MET A 285 21.58 11.08 -12.06
N ARG A 286 20.59 10.36 -12.60
CA ARG A 286 19.75 10.84 -13.69
C ARG A 286 18.30 10.82 -13.30
N GLU A 287 17.57 11.77 -13.85
CA GLU A 287 16.13 11.71 -13.86
C GLU A 287 15.66 10.55 -14.72
N SER A 288 14.69 9.82 -14.21
CA SER A 288 14.02 8.74 -14.91
C SER A 288 12.54 8.81 -14.57
N ILE A 289 11.69 8.39 -15.51
CA ILE A 289 10.25 8.37 -15.30
C ILE A 289 9.95 7.53 -14.06
N CYS A 290 9.12 8.07 -13.17
CA CYS A 290 8.77 7.39 -11.93
C CYS A 290 8.04 6.08 -12.27
N PRO A 291 8.54 4.90 -11.82
CA PRO A 291 7.94 3.62 -12.21
C PRO A 291 6.58 3.36 -11.55
N VAL A 292 6.22 4.11 -10.51
CA VAL A 292 4.97 3.91 -9.75
C VAL A 292 3.80 4.68 -10.34
N CYS A 293 4.05 5.90 -10.84
CA CYS A 293 3.02 6.72 -11.48
C CYS A 293 3.23 6.87 -12.98
N GLU A 294 4.29 6.29 -13.54
CA GLU A 294 4.60 6.32 -14.98
C GLU A 294 4.67 7.75 -15.54
N GLY A 295 5.10 8.72 -14.73
CA GLY A 295 5.13 10.13 -15.11
C GLY A 295 3.85 10.91 -14.79
N LYS A 296 2.75 10.24 -14.43
CA LYS A 296 1.42 10.85 -14.17
C LYS A 296 1.33 11.63 -12.85
N ARG A 297 2.37 11.60 -12.02
CA ARG A 297 2.55 12.41 -10.78
C ARG A 297 1.55 12.14 -9.66
N LEU A 298 0.47 11.39 -9.89
CA LEU A 298 -0.60 11.15 -8.93
C LEU A 298 -0.53 9.75 -8.30
N LYS A 299 -1.24 9.56 -7.18
CA LYS A 299 -1.48 8.24 -6.59
C LYS A 299 -2.36 7.40 -7.52
N GLN A 300 -2.18 6.08 -7.46
CA GLN A 300 -3.00 5.13 -8.19
C GLN A 300 -4.49 5.24 -7.84
N ASP A 301 -4.82 5.53 -6.58
CA ASP A 301 -6.21 5.72 -6.14
C ASP A 301 -6.87 6.94 -6.80
N SER A 302 -6.09 7.99 -7.10
CA SER A 302 -6.57 9.19 -7.81
C SER A 302 -6.66 8.96 -9.32
N LEU A 303 -5.70 8.24 -9.89
CA LEU A 303 -5.69 7.85 -11.31
C LEU A 303 -6.81 6.84 -11.64
N SER A 304 -7.27 6.11 -10.64
CA SER A 304 -8.37 5.15 -10.79
C SER A 304 -9.75 5.81 -10.71
N VAL A 305 -9.84 7.13 -10.55
CA VAL A 305 -11.12 7.85 -10.70
C VAL A 305 -11.31 8.23 -12.16
N ARG A 306 -12.42 7.77 -12.75
CA ARG A 306 -12.68 7.91 -14.19
C ARG A 306 -14.01 8.60 -14.50
N ILE A 307 -14.05 9.26 -15.65
CA ILE A 307 -15.27 9.76 -16.31
C ILE A 307 -15.27 9.14 -17.72
N ASP A 308 -16.31 8.39 -18.07
CA ASP A 308 -16.43 7.70 -19.37
C ASP A 308 -15.14 6.97 -19.80
N ASP A 309 -14.49 6.27 -18.85
CA ASP A 309 -13.23 5.53 -18.95
C ASP A 309 -11.91 6.32 -18.90
N TYR A 310 -11.94 7.64 -18.92
CA TYR A 310 -10.73 8.45 -18.84
C TYR A 310 -10.39 8.87 -17.41
N SER A 311 -9.13 8.74 -17.01
CA SER A 311 -8.61 9.35 -15.78
C SER A 311 -8.23 10.82 -16.03
N ILE A 312 -7.95 11.55 -14.94
CA ILE A 312 -7.50 12.94 -15.06
C ILE A 312 -6.19 13.08 -15.85
N SER A 313 -5.27 12.11 -15.73
CA SER A 313 -4.00 12.16 -16.46
C SER A 313 -4.23 11.97 -17.95
N ASP A 314 -5.14 11.05 -18.31
CA ASP A 314 -5.42 10.76 -19.72
C ASP A 314 -6.00 12.00 -20.40
N ILE A 315 -6.88 12.75 -19.72
CA ILE A 315 -7.41 14.03 -20.23
C ILE A 315 -6.33 15.12 -20.36
N VAL A 316 -5.31 15.12 -19.52
CA VAL A 316 -4.20 16.10 -19.59
C VAL A 316 -3.18 15.75 -20.68
N GLU A 317 -3.07 14.47 -21.03
CA GLU A 317 -2.13 13.97 -22.05
C GLU A 317 -2.71 13.98 -23.48
N MET A 318 -4.02 14.19 -23.63
CA MET A 318 -4.72 14.37 -24.92
C MET A 318 -4.40 15.72 -25.58
#